data_AF-A0AAU9TDP6-F1
#
_entry.id   AF-A0AAU9TDP6-F1
#
_cell.length_a   1.000
_cell.length_b   1.000
_cell.length_c   1.000
_cell.angle_alpha   90.00
_cell.angle_beta   90.00
_cell.angle_gamma   90.00
#
_symmetry.space_group_name_H-M   'P 1'
#
loop_
_entity.id
_entity.type
_entity.pdbx_description
1 polymer ?
#
loop_
_entity_poly.entity_id
_entity_poly.type
_entity_poly.pdbx_seq_one_letter_code
_entity_poly.pdbx_strand_id
1 'polypeptide(L)'
;MVSWTKEFLLEFIELFKAQEPLWFIKSKDYYNKQKRNQCYDLLLEKLKSIDPNASRDTITKKINNLRSSFRKEFKKVMASKVSGAAADQIYKPKLWYYEDLLFLKDQEEALDSTSSINDNNDMTVSTRHFFI
;
A
#
# COMPACT_ATOMS: atom_id res chain seq x y z
N MET A 1 0.06 24.02 6.66
CA MET A 1 0.13 22.56 6.92
C MET A 1 -0.64 21.89 5.81
N VAL A 2 -0.01 20.98 5.07
CA VAL A 2 -0.66 20.28 3.94
C VAL A 2 -1.79 19.42 4.51
N SER A 3 -3.03 19.68 4.08
CA SER A 3 -4.18 18.91 4.55
C SER A 3 -4.50 17.80 3.56
N TRP A 4 -4.22 16.56 3.94
CA TRP A 4 -4.68 15.39 3.21
C TRP A 4 -6.13 15.11 3.59
N THR A 5 -7.06 15.79 2.93
CA THR A 5 -8.49 15.48 3.09
C THR A 5 -8.80 14.11 2.51
N LYS A 6 -9.95 13.54 2.91
CA LYS A 6 -10.37 12.22 2.42
C LYS A 6 -10.56 12.25 0.90
N GLU A 7 -11.19 13.31 0.40
CA GLU A 7 -11.48 13.54 -1.00
C GLU A 7 -10.18 13.63 -1.81
N PHE A 8 -9.22 14.42 -1.35
CA PHE A 8 -7.92 14.54 -2.02
C PHE A 8 -7.16 13.22 -2.03
N LEU A 9 -7.22 12.45 -0.93
CA LEU A 9 -6.57 11.14 -0.88
C LEU A 9 -7.20 10.16 -1.86
N LEU A 10 -8.53 10.15 -1.99
CA LEU A 10 -9.24 9.30 -2.95
C LEU A 10 -8.87 9.67 -4.38
N GLU A 11 -8.92 10.96 -4.74
CA GLU A 11 -8.49 11.42 -6.07
C GLU A 11 -7.02 11.08 -6.35
N PHE A 12 -6.15 11.17 -5.34
CA PHE A 12 -4.75 10.76 -5.47
C PHE A 12 -4.62 9.25 -5.71
N ILE A 13 -5.40 8.42 -5.02
CA ILE A 13 -5.41 6.96 -5.21
C ILE A 13 -5.94 6.61 -6.60
N GLU A 14 -7.00 7.27 -7.07
CA GLU A 14 -7.52 7.08 -8.42
C GLU A 14 -6.50 7.45 -9.51
N LEU A 15 -5.84 8.60 -9.35
CA LEU A 15 -4.77 9.01 -10.26
C LEU A 15 -3.62 8.00 -10.26
N PHE A 16 -3.22 7.53 -9.07
CA PHE A 16 -2.19 6.52 -8.91
C PHE A 16 -2.59 5.18 -9.55
N LYS A 17 -3.85 4.75 -9.41
CA LYS A 17 -4.41 3.55 -10.05
C LYS A 17 -4.37 3.66 -11.57
N ALA A 18 -4.64 4.84 -12.14
CA ALA A 18 -4.52 5.06 -13.59
C ALA A 18 -3.07 4.99 -14.10
N GLN A 19 -2.08 5.22 -13.23
CA GLN A 19 -0.66 5.14 -13.59
C GLN A 19 -0.11 3.72 -13.52
N GLU A 20 -0.56 2.82 -14.42
CA GLU A 20 -0.08 1.44 -14.51
C GLU A 20 1.46 1.29 -14.47
N PRO A 21 2.28 2.15 -15.13
CA PRO A 21 3.73 2.02 -15.08
C PRO A 21 4.32 2.09 -13.67
N LEU A 22 3.59 2.64 -12.70
CA LEU A 22 4.05 2.75 -11.33
C LEU A 22 3.81 1.49 -10.51
N TRP A 23 2.74 0.73 -10.78
CA TRP A 23 2.27 -0.34 -9.90
C TRP A 23 2.07 -1.69 -10.59
N PHE A 24 1.84 -1.74 -11.89
CA PHE A 24 1.51 -2.96 -12.61
C PHE A 24 2.74 -3.58 -13.27
N ILE A 25 3.38 -4.54 -12.60
CA ILE A 25 4.64 -5.17 -13.05
C ILE A 25 4.49 -5.86 -14.41
N LYS A 26 3.30 -6.40 -14.71
CA LYS A 26 3.00 -7.07 -15.97
C LYS A 26 2.87 -6.10 -17.16
N SER A 27 2.80 -4.79 -16.92
CA SER A 27 2.80 -3.79 -17.98
C SER A 27 4.17 -3.72 -18.65
N LYS A 28 4.19 -3.65 -19.99
CA LYS A 28 5.42 -3.38 -20.75
C LYS A 28 6.06 -2.04 -20.33
N ASP A 29 5.23 -1.11 -19.87
CA ASP A 29 5.65 0.22 -19.49
C ASP A 29 6.24 0.29 -18.06
N TYR A 30 6.10 -0.77 -17.26
CA TYR A 30 6.69 -0.85 -15.93
C TYR A 30 8.22 -0.72 -15.96
N TYR A 31 8.87 -1.27 -16.99
CA TYR A 31 10.32 -1.16 -17.15
C TYR A 31 10.74 0.11 -17.89
N ASN A 32 9.79 0.86 -18.45
CA ASN A 32 10.06 2.11 -19.16
C ASN A 32 10.26 3.27 -18.17
N LYS A 33 11.54 3.61 -17.92
CA LYS A 33 11.93 4.71 -17.04
C LYS A 33 11.28 6.04 -17.40
N GLN A 34 11.16 6.36 -18.69
CA GLN A 34 10.58 7.62 -19.14
C GLN A 34 9.09 7.71 -18.80
N LYS A 35 8.32 6.65 -19.10
CA LYS A 35 6.90 6.60 -18.76
C LYS A 35 6.67 6.66 -17.26
N ARG A 36 7.49 5.93 -16.48
CA ARG A 36 7.44 6.02 -15.01
C ARG A 36 7.71 7.44 -14.52
N ASN A 37 8.68 8.13 -15.10
CA ASN A 37 8.95 9.51 -14.75
C ASN A 37 7.74 10.42 -15.02
N GLN A 38 7.13 10.30 -16.19
CA GLN A 38 5.91 11.05 -16.54
C GLN A 38 4.77 10.77 -15.55
N CYS A 39 4.56 9.51 -15.16
CA CYS A 39 3.55 9.17 -14.14
C CYS A 39 3.84 9.82 -12.78
N TYR A 40 5.10 9.87 -12.35
CA TYR A 40 5.48 10.57 -11.11
C TYR A 40 5.27 12.08 -11.22
N ASP A 41 5.54 12.65 -12.39
CA ASP A 41 5.39 14.08 -12.62
C ASP A 41 3.90 14.49 -12.58
N LEU A 42 3.00 13.67 -13.13
CA LEU A 42 1.54 13.87 -13.01
C LEU A 42 1.04 13.84 -11.55
N LEU A 43 1.52 12.87 -10.76
CA LEU A 43 1.19 12.79 -9.33
C LEU A 43 1.77 13.98 -8.55
N LEU A 44 2.96 14.45 -8.94
CA LEU A 44 3.60 15.61 -8.34
C LEU A 44 2.83 16.90 -8.64
N GLU A 45 2.36 17.09 -9.87
CA GLU A 45 1.51 18.22 -10.24
C GLU A 45 0.23 18.26 -9.40
N LYS A 46 -0.43 17.12 -9.22
CA LYS A 46 -1.60 17.02 -8.34
C LYS A 46 -1.24 17.39 -6.91
N LEU A 47 -0.12 16.91 -6.37
CA LEU A 47 0.30 17.23 -5.00
C LEU A 47 0.69 18.71 -4.84
N LYS A 48 1.27 19.33 -5.87
CA LYS A 48 1.61 20.76 -5.86
C LYS A 48 0.42 21.68 -5.70
N SER A 49 -0.79 21.22 -6.03
CA SER A 49 -2.02 21.99 -5.79
C SER A 49 -2.30 22.25 -4.30
N ILE A 50 -1.82 21.37 -3.40
CA ILE A 50 -1.98 21.51 -1.94
C ILE A 50 -0.66 21.73 -1.20
N ASP A 51 0.47 21.39 -1.82
CA ASP A 51 1.82 21.57 -1.29
C ASP A 51 2.79 22.03 -2.39
N PRO A 52 2.97 23.35 -2.58
CA PRO A 52 3.88 23.88 -3.60
C PRO A 52 5.33 23.40 -3.46
N ASN A 53 5.74 23.00 -2.25
CA ASN A 53 7.08 22.50 -1.94
C ASN A 53 7.20 20.99 -2.11
N ALA A 54 6.14 20.32 -2.57
CA ALA A 54 6.15 18.89 -2.83
C ALA A 54 7.27 18.53 -3.80
N SER A 55 7.95 17.44 -3.46
CA SER A 55 9.00 16.87 -4.28
C SER A 55 8.66 15.43 -4.66
N ARG A 56 9.43 14.89 -5.59
CA ARG A 56 9.31 13.50 -6.01
C ARG A 56 9.54 12.50 -4.88
N ASP A 57 10.37 12.87 -3.90
CA ASP A 57 10.58 12.08 -2.69
C ASP A 57 9.29 12.01 -1.85
N THR A 58 8.56 13.12 -1.72
CA THR A 58 7.26 13.17 -1.03
C THR A 58 6.25 12.20 -1.65
N ILE A 59 6.15 12.19 -2.99
CA ILE A 59 5.28 11.28 -3.74
C ILE A 59 5.71 9.83 -3.53
N THR A 60 7.00 9.54 -3.66
CA THR A 60 7.55 8.19 -3.50
C THR A 60 7.27 7.64 -2.10
N LYS A 61 7.51 8.45 -1.06
CA LYS A 61 7.17 8.12 0.33
C LYS A 61 5.68 7.88 0.50
N LYS A 62 4.82 8.71 -0.08
CA LYS A 62 3.36 8.55 0.01
C LYS A 62 2.89 7.24 -0.61
N ILE A 63 3.35 6.92 -1.82
CA ILE A 63 3.03 5.65 -2.51
C ILE A 63 3.52 4.45 -1.70
N ASN A 64 4.75 4.51 -1.19
CA ASN A 64 5.30 3.42 -0.36
C ASN A 64 4.49 3.22 0.93
N ASN A 65 4.03 4.30 1.57
CA ASN A 65 3.17 4.22 2.74
C ASN A 65 1.79 3.60 2.41
N LEU A 66 1.18 3.96 1.27
CA LEU A 66 -0.07 3.37 0.81
C LEU A 66 0.08 1.86 0.58
N ARG A 67 1.11 1.45 -0.16
CA ARG A 67 1.44 0.03 -0.40
C ARG A 67 1.67 -0.73 0.89
N SER A 68 2.49 -0.18 1.79
CA SER A 68 2.81 -0.82 3.07
C SER A 68 1.57 -1.01 3.94
N SER A 69 0.68 0.00 3.97
CA SER A 69 -0.58 -0.07 4.73
C SER A 69 -1.53 -1.11 4.12
N PHE A 70 -1.66 -1.12 2.79
CA PHE A 70 -2.47 -2.11 2.07
C PHE A 70 -1.97 -3.52 2.33
N ARG A 71 -0.67 -3.81 2.12
CA ARG A 71 -0.06 -5.12 2.33
C ARG A 71 -0.31 -5.66 3.74
N LYS A 72 -0.18 -4.82 4.77
CA LYS A 72 -0.44 -5.21 6.16
C LYS A 72 -1.89 -5.63 6.38
N GLU A 73 -2.85 -4.86 5.87
CA GLU A 73 -4.26 -5.20 5.98
C GLU A 73 -4.64 -6.41 5.11
N PHE A 74 -4.11 -6.48 3.89
CA PHE A 74 -4.32 -7.59 2.97
C PHE A 74 -3.85 -8.93 3.56
N LYS A 75 -2.67 -8.97 4.19
CA LYS A 75 -2.17 -10.17 4.88
C LYS A 75 -3.10 -10.63 6.01
N LYS A 76 -3.71 -9.72 6.78
CA LYS A 76 -4.68 -10.08 7.82
C LYS A 76 -5.95 -10.68 7.22
N VAL A 77 -6.46 -10.09 6.13
CA VAL A 77 -7.61 -10.63 5.39
C VAL A 77 -7.30 -12.03 4.88
N MET A 78 -6.15 -12.22 4.23
CA MET A 78 -5.76 -13.52 3.68
C MET A 78 -5.53 -14.57 4.76
N ALA A 79 -4.87 -14.22 5.87
CA ALA A 79 -4.68 -15.12 7.00
C ALA A 79 -6.02 -15.61 7.59
N SER A 80 -7.01 -14.72 7.71
CA SER A 80 -8.36 -15.11 8.18
C SER A 80 -9.11 -16.04 7.22
N LYS A 81 -8.80 -16.00 5.91
CA LYS A 81 -9.38 -16.90 4.91
C LYS A 81 -8.75 -18.29 4.94
N VAL A 82 -7.43 -18.36 5.15
CA VAL A 82 -6.66 -19.62 5.15
C VAL A 82 -6.99 -20.50 6.37
N SER A 83 -7.32 -19.89 7.52
CA SER A 83 -7.63 -20.63 8.75
C SER A 83 -8.98 -21.35 8.74
N GLY A 84 -9.66 -21.46 7.59
CA GLY A 84 -10.96 -22.15 7.45
C GLY A 84 -12.09 -21.47 8.23
N ALA A 85 -11.94 -20.17 8.53
CA ALA A 85 -12.93 -19.41 9.27
C ALA A 85 -14.25 -19.33 8.46
N ALA A 86 -15.38 -19.48 9.14
CA ALA A 86 -16.69 -19.27 8.52
C ALA A 86 -16.77 -17.85 7.91
N ALA A 87 -17.58 -17.63 6.87
CA ALA A 87 -17.60 -16.38 6.11
C ALA A 87 -17.85 -15.12 6.99
N ASP A 88 -18.51 -15.32 8.12
CA ASP A 88 -18.83 -14.39 9.19
C ASP A 88 -17.66 -14.06 10.14
N GLN A 89 -16.55 -14.80 10.06
CA GLN A 89 -15.31 -14.60 10.84
C GLN A 89 -14.16 -14.00 10.03
N ILE A 90 -14.36 -13.68 8.75
CA ILE A 90 -13.32 -13.05 7.92
C ILE A 90 -12.99 -11.67 8.49
N TYR A 91 -11.68 -11.40 8.65
CA TYR A 91 -11.20 -10.11 9.13
C TYR A 91 -11.64 -8.99 8.18
N LYS A 92 -12.32 -7.98 8.74
CA LYS A 92 -12.70 -6.76 8.01
C LYS A 92 -11.57 -5.72 8.13
N PRO A 93 -11.02 -5.24 7.00
CA PRO A 93 -10.01 -4.18 6.98
C PRO A 93 -10.46 -2.96 7.76
N LYS A 94 -9.57 -2.41 8.59
CA LYS A 94 -9.84 -1.16 9.34
C LYS A 94 -9.47 0.09 8.52
N LEU A 95 -8.77 -0.11 7.41
CA LEU A 95 -8.33 0.95 6.52
C LEU A 95 -9.49 1.41 5.65
N TRP A 96 -9.94 2.65 5.82
CA TRP A 96 -11.17 3.15 5.20
C TRP A 96 -11.09 3.28 3.66
N TYR A 97 -9.88 3.38 3.09
CA TYR A 97 -9.62 3.38 1.64
C TYR A 97 -9.07 2.04 1.14
N TYR A 98 -9.29 0.94 1.88
CA TYR A 98 -8.78 -0.37 1.51
C TYR A 98 -9.30 -0.84 0.15
N GLU A 99 -10.59 -0.61 -0.12
CA GLU A 99 -11.24 -1.02 -1.36
C GLU A 99 -10.63 -0.33 -2.58
N ASP A 100 -10.24 0.94 -2.44
CA ASP A 100 -9.60 1.73 -3.49
C ASP A 100 -8.20 1.20 -3.85
N LEU A 101 -7.54 0.48 -2.94
CA LEU A 101 -6.22 -0.11 -3.14
C LEU A 101 -6.26 -1.59 -3.59
N LEU A 102 -7.44 -2.18 -3.76
CA LEU A 102 -7.58 -3.60 -4.17
C LEU A 102 -6.93 -3.92 -5.52
N PHE A 103 -6.69 -2.94 -6.38
CA PHE A 103 -5.96 -3.14 -7.64
C PHE A 103 -4.51 -3.62 -7.43
N LEU A 104 -3.95 -3.43 -6.23
CA LEU A 104 -2.62 -3.92 -5.87
C LEU A 104 -2.59 -5.40 -5.49
N LYS A 105 -3.74 -6.06 -5.29
CA LYS A 105 -3.81 -7.45 -4.80
C LYS A 105 -2.99 -8.44 -5.66
N ASP A 106 -3.05 -8.28 -6.98
CA ASP A 106 -2.42 -9.20 -7.94
C ASP A 106 -0.89 -9.17 -7.82
N GLN A 107 -0.34 -8.07 -7.30
CA GLN A 107 1.09 -7.94 -7.03
C GLN A 107 1.47 -8.63 -5.72
N GLU A 108 0.62 -8.57 -4.70
CA GLU A 108 0.88 -9.19 -3.39
C GLU A 108 0.72 -10.72 -3.44
N GLU A 109 -0.29 -11.24 -4.15
CA GLU A 109 -0.50 -12.69 -4.31
C GLU A 109 0.68 -13.37 -5.07
N ALA A 110 1.25 -12.68 -6.04
CA ALA A 110 2.43 -13.14 -6.76
C ALA A 110 3.69 -13.16 -5.86
N LEU A 111 3.81 -12.23 -4.90
CA LEU A 111 4.94 -12.16 -3.98
C LEU A 111 4.88 -13.24 -2.90
N ASP A 112 3.71 -13.52 -2.32
CA ASP A 112 3.55 -14.55 -1.30
C ASP A 112 3.83 -15.97 -1.85
N SER A 113 3.72 -16.17 -3.17
CA SER A 113 4.14 -17.42 -3.84
C SER A 113 5.67 -17.64 -3.85
N THR A 114 6.46 -16.60 -3.58
CA THR A 114 7.94 -16.62 -3.66
C THR A 114 8.66 -16.50 -2.32
N SER A 115 7.94 -16.26 -1.21
CA SER A 115 8.56 -16.12 0.11
C SER A 115 8.10 -17.20 1.08
N SER A 116 8.83 -18.32 1.10
CA SER A 116 8.89 -19.21 2.25
C SER A 116 9.46 -18.45 3.46
N ILE A 117 8.71 -18.47 4.56
CA ILE A 117 9.14 -18.29 5.95
C ILE A 117 9.80 -16.94 6.28
N ASN A 118 9.01 -16.03 6.88
CA ASN A 118 9.49 -15.30 8.05
C ASN A 118 8.30 -15.07 8.99
N ASP A 119 8.10 -16.09 9.82
CA ASP A 119 7.23 -16.08 10.97
C ASP A 119 7.90 -15.21 12.03
N ASN A 120 7.39 -13.99 12.24
CA ASN A 120 7.83 -13.11 13.31
C ASN A 120 6.81 -11.97 13.47
N ASN A 121 5.84 -12.15 14.36
CA ASN A 121 5.78 -11.30 15.56
C ASN A 121 4.86 -11.91 16.62
N ASP A 122 5.49 -12.56 17.58
CA ASP A 122 5.01 -12.78 18.94
C ASP A 122 4.48 -11.47 19.54
N MET A 123 3.28 -11.55 20.12
CA MET A 123 2.71 -10.53 21.00
C MET A 123 2.15 -11.26 22.22
N THR A 124 3.05 -11.81 23.03
CA THR A 124 2.76 -12.21 24.41
C THR A 124 3.46 -11.28 25.40
N VAL A 125 2.71 -10.25 25.74
CA VAL A 125 2.57 -9.60 27.05
C VAL A 125 3.59 -9.99 28.14
N SER A 126 4.24 -8.95 28.67
CA SER A 126 4.69 -8.82 30.07
C SER A 126 5.81 -9.73 30.56
N THR A 127 6.98 -9.14 30.78
CA THR A 127 7.42 -8.64 32.10
C THR A 127 8.91 -8.33 32.00
N ARG A 128 9.25 -7.05 32.20
CA ARG A 128 10.63 -6.66 32.47
C ARG A 128 11.02 -7.25 33.83
N HIS A 129 11.95 -8.18 33.86
CA HIS A 129 12.76 -8.41 35.04
C HIS A 129 14.23 -8.49 34.63
N PHE A 130 14.94 -7.40 34.93
CA PHE A 130 16.38 -7.37 35.08
C PHE A 130 16.74 -8.29 36.23
N PHE A 131 17.72 -9.18 36.07
CA PHE A 131 18.69 -9.45 37.13
C PHE A 131 19.97 -10.07 36.54
N ILE A 132 21.08 -9.38 36.87
CA ILE A 132 22.51 -9.74 36.90
C ILE A 132 23.13 -10.51 35.74
#